data_AF-A0A814FGR4-F1
#
_entry.id   AF-A0A814FGR4-F1
#
_cell.length_a   1.000
_cell.length_b   1.000
_cell.length_c   1.000
_cell.angle_alpha   90.00
_cell.angle_beta   90.00
_cell.angle_gamma   90.00
#
_symmetry.space_group_name_H-M   'P 1'
#
loop_
_entity.id
_entity.type
_entity.pdbx_description
1 polymer ?
#
loop_
_entity_poly.entity_id
_entity_poly.type
_entity_poly.pdbx_seq_one_letter_code
_entity_poly.pdbx_strand_id
1 'polypeptide(L)'
;MTHSGNTNEECCLTPLDSARFIMERARHVSINIPSLQKLAIMISSAMMDGEFTQEDWIGSDVGPPKGNDQSTIDWIFLTSTLNFSFWTDDNEKETYAKKYKNKIYYGYEALCVAINQALDNGIDILNAEYYSRITIDQLEDIFRSTENSSKLPMLTERLNVLHDTGSILIKEYGGHFARCIEQSGGSAVDLVELIVEKFPSYRDESVYDGQRVSFYKRAQILVSDIWGCFNGHGLGHLTDMDGLTMFADYRVPQVLSHEGVLVYSPQLKARLERKEEIPFGDADECEIRAASILAVHLIVNQANEKIPLEKDTGDGGQRLNAPLVDVYLWRKRRQQSQVYEQTPFHRTRSIFY
;
A
#
# COMPACT_ATOMS: atom_id res chain seq x y z
N MET A 1 -5.70 39.46 -31.45
CA MET A 1 -4.54 38.67 -30.99
C MET A 1 -5.06 37.65 -29.99
N THR A 2 -5.24 36.42 -30.47
CA THR A 2 -5.70 35.27 -29.69
C THR A 2 -4.49 34.68 -28.97
N HIS A 3 -4.45 34.76 -27.65
CA HIS A 3 -3.53 33.94 -26.85
C HIS A 3 -4.24 32.66 -26.46
N SER A 4 -4.11 31.65 -27.32
CA SER A 4 -4.31 30.25 -26.99
C SER A 4 -3.11 29.79 -26.15
N GLY A 5 -3.22 29.90 -24.83
CA GLY A 5 -2.36 29.15 -23.92
C GLY A 5 -2.87 27.72 -23.83
N ASN A 6 -2.60 26.90 -24.85
CA ASN A 6 -2.59 25.45 -24.68
C ASN A 6 -1.24 25.10 -24.05
N THR A 7 -1.16 25.19 -22.73
CA THR A 7 -0.21 24.36 -22.01
C THR A 7 -0.70 22.93 -22.19
N ASN A 8 -0.01 22.14 -23.02
CA ASN A 8 -0.10 20.69 -22.95
C ASN A 8 0.35 20.31 -21.53
N GLU A 9 -0.57 20.31 -20.56
CA GLU A 9 -0.35 19.56 -19.33
C GLU A 9 -0.32 18.10 -19.75
N GLU A 10 0.87 17.51 -19.78
CA GLU A 10 1.02 16.09 -20.00
C GLU A 10 0.16 15.35 -18.97
N CYS A 11 -0.69 14.45 -19.46
CA CYS A 11 -1.55 13.62 -18.62
C CYS A 11 -0.69 12.82 -17.64
N CYS A 12 -1.13 12.69 -16.40
CA CYS A 12 -0.46 11.85 -15.41
C CYS A 12 -0.50 10.40 -15.89
N LEU A 13 0.66 9.73 -15.97
CA LEU A 13 0.73 8.34 -16.39
C LEU A 13 0.13 7.42 -15.31
N THR A 14 -0.46 6.30 -15.72
CA THR A 14 -0.90 5.23 -14.81
C THR A 14 0.28 4.67 -14.00
N PRO A 15 0.08 3.95 -12.88
CA PRO A 15 1.20 3.41 -12.10
C PRO A 15 2.13 2.49 -12.91
N LEU A 16 1.58 1.63 -13.77
CA LEU A 16 2.38 0.74 -14.59
C LEU A 16 3.11 1.48 -15.73
N ASP A 17 2.47 2.46 -16.37
CA ASP A 17 3.11 3.24 -17.43
C ASP A 17 4.16 4.21 -16.87
N SER A 18 3.92 4.75 -15.68
CA SER A 18 4.91 5.48 -14.88
C SER A 18 6.14 4.63 -14.62
N ALA A 19 5.93 3.39 -14.16
CA ALA A 19 7.02 2.46 -13.91
C ALA A 19 7.84 2.16 -15.17
N ARG A 20 7.18 1.92 -16.32
CA ARG A 20 7.86 1.72 -17.60
C ARG A 20 8.65 2.96 -18.02
N PHE A 21 8.02 4.13 -17.99
CA PHE A 21 8.63 5.40 -18.38
C PHE A 21 9.89 5.72 -17.56
N ILE A 22 9.81 5.55 -16.23
CA ILE A 22 10.92 5.78 -15.31
C ILE A 22 12.03 4.77 -15.57
N MET A 23 11.71 3.48 -15.71
CA MET A 23 12.72 2.43 -15.87
C MET A 23 13.49 2.49 -17.20
N GLU A 24 12.91 3.07 -18.25
CA GLU A 24 13.64 3.39 -19.49
C GLU A 24 14.74 4.46 -19.29
N ARG A 25 14.63 5.27 -18.23
CA ARG A 25 15.47 6.43 -17.94
C ARG A 25 16.24 6.31 -16.63
N ALA A 26 16.05 5.20 -15.91
CA ALA A 26 16.63 4.96 -14.60
C ALA A 26 18.16 4.90 -14.68
N ARG A 27 18.84 5.52 -13.70
CA ARG A 27 20.30 5.61 -13.63
C ARG A 27 20.88 4.75 -12.51
N HIS A 28 20.12 4.58 -11.44
CA HIS A 28 20.60 4.03 -10.19
C HIS A 28 19.92 2.72 -9.80
N VAL A 29 18.83 2.34 -10.47
CA VAL A 29 18.12 1.07 -10.24
C VAL A 29 17.99 0.27 -11.54
N SER A 30 18.19 -1.06 -11.45
CA SER A 30 17.97 -1.99 -12.55
C SER A 30 17.35 -3.30 -12.06
N ILE A 31 16.73 -4.06 -12.97
CA ILE A 31 16.10 -5.36 -12.67
C ILE A 31 17.00 -6.50 -13.15
N ASN A 32 17.39 -7.39 -12.24
CA ASN A 32 18.12 -8.61 -12.57
C ASN A 32 17.15 -9.71 -13.02
N ILE A 33 17.12 -9.99 -14.33
CA ILE A 33 16.21 -10.99 -14.90
C ILE A 33 16.43 -12.39 -14.31
N PRO A 34 17.65 -12.95 -14.22
CA PRO A 34 17.83 -14.29 -13.62
C PRO A 34 17.26 -14.45 -12.20
N SER A 35 17.51 -13.48 -11.30
CA SER A 35 16.94 -13.47 -9.94
C SER A 35 15.42 -13.35 -9.97
N LEU A 36 14.88 -12.51 -10.86
CA LEU A 36 13.44 -12.35 -11.07
C LEU A 36 12.79 -13.69 -11.47
N GLN A 37 13.39 -14.40 -12.43
CA GLN A 37 12.90 -15.70 -12.88
C GLN A 37 12.89 -16.73 -11.76
N LYS A 38 13.93 -16.73 -10.90
CA LYS A 38 14.00 -17.59 -9.71
C LYS A 38 12.88 -17.27 -8.73
N LEU A 39 12.62 -15.99 -8.48
CA LEU A 39 11.56 -15.56 -7.56
C LEU A 39 10.16 -15.88 -8.13
N ALA A 40 9.94 -15.72 -9.44
CA ALA A 40 8.69 -16.11 -10.10
C ALA A 40 8.41 -17.62 -9.97
N ILE A 41 9.44 -18.47 -10.10
CA ILE A 41 9.32 -19.91 -9.83
C ILE A 41 8.87 -20.16 -8.39
N MET A 42 9.56 -19.56 -7.42
CA MET A 42 9.24 -19.73 -5.99
C MET A 42 7.79 -19.37 -5.68
N ILE A 43 7.32 -18.23 -6.20
CA ILE A 43 5.95 -17.75 -5.96
C ILE A 43 4.93 -18.67 -6.64
N SER A 44 5.17 -19.08 -7.89
CA SER A 44 4.27 -20.02 -8.58
C SER A 44 4.16 -21.36 -7.85
N SER A 45 5.27 -21.88 -7.31
CA SER A 45 5.27 -23.10 -6.49
C SER A 45 4.49 -22.90 -5.20
N ALA A 46 4.79 -21.84 -4.44
CA ALA A 46 4.09 -21.53 -3.18
C ALA A 46 2.57 -21.42 -3.38
N MET A 47 2.13 -20.80 -4.48
CA MET A 47 0.72 -20.72 -4.82
C MET A 47 0.12 -22.09 -5.17
N MET A 48 0.81 -22.88 -6.00
CA MET A 48 0.35 -24.22 -6.40
C MET A 48 0.26 -25.19 -5.22
N ASP A 49 1.10 -24.98 -4.20
CA ASP A 49 1.16 -25.74 -2.96
C ASP A 49 0.17 -25.21 -1.89
N GLY A 50 -0.54 -24.10 -2.18
CA GLY A 50 -1.53 -23.49 -1.29
C GLY A 50 -0.92 -22.80 -0.07
N GLU A 51 0.36 -22.40 -0.14
CA GLU A 51 1.04 -21.68 0.95
C GLU A 51 0.48 -20.27 1.17
N PHE A 52 -0.18 -19.71 0.16
CA PHE A 52 -0.92 -18.47 0.32
C PHE A 52 -2.18 -18.39 -0.54
N THR A 53 -3.17 -17.65 -0.05
CA THR A 53 -4.46 -17.39 -0.70
C THR A 53 -4.85 -15.92 -0.56
N GLN A 54 -5.93 -15.52 -1.25
CA GLN A 54 -6.53 -14.20 -1.09
C GLN A 54 -6.94 -13.88 0.36
N GLU A 55 -7.32 -14.89 1.14
CA GLU A 55 -7.77 -14.74 2.53
C GLU A 55 -6.63 -14.38 3.51
N ASP A 56 -5.37 -14.60 3.10
CA ASP A 56 -4.21 -14.36 3.96
C ASP A 56 -3.98 -12.90 4.30
N TRP A 57 -4.63 -11.99 3.57
CA TRP A 57 -4.67 -10.58 3.93
C TRP A 57 -5.50 -10.33 5.21
N ILE A 58 -6.62 -11.05 5.38
CA ILE A 58 -7.53 -10.95 6.54
C ILE A 58 -6.95 -11.66 7.77
N GLY A 59 -6.02 -12.60 7.56
CA GLY A 59 -5.53 -13.55 8.57
C GLY A 59 -4.71 -12.98 9.74
N SER A 60 -4.53 -11.66 9.86
CA SER A 60 -3.94 -11.11 11.08
C SER A 60 -4.97 -11.12 12.21
N ASP A 61 -4.53 -11.43 13.44
CA ASP A 61 -5.37 -11.43 14.65
C ASP A 61 -5.86 -10.02 15.07
N VAL A 62 -5.61 -9.02 14.23
CA VAL A 62 -5.88 -7.59 14.43
C VAL A 62 -6.55 -6.93 13.22
N GLY A 63 -7.06 -7.71 12.25
CA GLY A 63 -7.80 -7.21 11.09
C GLY A 63 -9.17 -6.58 11.43
N PRO A 64 -9.99 -6.26 10.41
CA PRO A 64 -11.31 -5.70 10.63
C PRO A 64 -12.21 -6.63 11.46
N PRO A 65 -13.16 -6.10 12.25
CA PRO A 65 -14.20 -6.89 12.89
C PRO A 65 -14.96 -7.74 11.85
N LYS A 66 -15.27 -8.99 12.19
CA LYS A 66 -15.97 -9.91 11.29
C LYS A 66 -17.41 -9.41 11.06
N GLY A 67 -17.75 -9.09 9.81
CA GLY A 67 -19.08 -8.58 9.48
C GLY A 67 -19.43 -8.58 7.99
N ASN A 68 -18.45 -8.48 7.08
CA ASN A 68 -18.65 -8.32 5.63
C ASN A 68 -19.77 -7.31 5.34
N ASP A 69 -19.78 -6.20 6.07
CA ASP A 69 -20.82 -5.17 6.03
C ASP A 69 -20.22 -3.77 5.84
N GLN A 70 -21.06 -2.75 5.90
CA GLN A 70 -20.63 -1.36 5.76
C GLN A 70 -19.58 -0.96 6.81
N SER A 71 -19.67 -1.49 8.03
CA SER A 71 -18.70 -1.19 9.10
C SER A 71 -17.32 -1.80 8.79
N THR A 72 -17.29 -2.97 8.16
CA THR A 72 -16.05 -3.56 7.62
C THR A 72 -15.41 -2.66 6.57
N ILE A 73 -16.20 -2.11 5.63
CA ILE A 73 -15.70 -1.17 4.62
C ILE A 73 -15.16 0.11 5.26
N ASP A 74 -15.90 0.72 6.19
CA ASP A 74 -15.48 1.95 6.86
C ASP A 74 -14.20 1.73 7.69
N TRP A 75 -14.01 0.53 8.27
CA TRP A 75 -12.76 0.14 8.94
C TRP A 75 -11.59 0.03 7.96
N ILE A 76 -11.78 -0.64 6.82
CA ILE A 76 -10.74 -0.79 5.79
C ILE A 76 -10.36 0.57 5.21
N PHE A 77 -11.36 1.42 4.97
CA PHE A 77 -11.16 2.78 4.49
C PHE A 77 -10.33 3.62 5.47
N LEU A 78 -10.70 3.61 6.76
CA LEU A 78 -10.00 4.36 7.79
C LEU A 78 -8.54 3.88 7.95
N THR A 79 -8.33 2.58 8.03
CA THR A 79 -6.98 2.02 8.21
C THR A 79 -6.10 2.27 6.99
N SER A 80 -6.63 2.14 5.77
CA SER A 80 -5.95 2.51 4.52
C SER A 80 -5.63 4.00 4.45
N THR A 81 -6.56 4.86 4.89
CA THR A 81 -6.40 6.32 4.98
C THR A 81 -5.25 6.71 5.92
N LEU A 82 -4.91 5.86 6.89
CA LEU A 82 -3.82 6.05 7.84
C LEU A 82 -2.61 5.14 7.55
N ASN A 83 -2.56 4.42 6.42
CA ASN A 83 -1.49 3.46 6.13
C ASN A 83 -0.27 4.10 5.45
N PHE A 84 0.50 4.91 6.18
CA PHE A 84 1.72 5.57 5.68
C PHE A 84 2.79 5.79 6.76
N SER A 85 4.07 5.86 6.39
CA SER A 85 5.19 6.34 7.23
C SER A 85 5.32 5.75 8.65
N PHE A 86 5.29 4.42 8.78
CA PHE A 86 5.47 3.73 10.08
C PHE A 86 6.93 3.55 10.54
N TRP A 87 7.91 3.90 9.71
CA TRP A 87 9.31 3.81 10.12
C TRP A 87 9.66 4.99 11.05
N THR A 88 10.57 4.75 11.99
CA THR A 88 10.95 5.68 13.06
C THR A 88 12.42 6.05 12.91
N ASP A 89 12.78 7.20 13.47
CA ASP A 89 14.14 7.71 13.35
C ASP A 89 15.09 6.89 14.23
N ASP A 90 16.38 6.78 13.84
CA ASP A 90 17.34 5.90 14.53
C ASP A 90 17.61 6.29 16.00
N ASN A 91 17.21 7.50 16.41
CA ASN A 91 17.33 7.96 17.78
C ASN A 91 16.26 7.37 18.72
N GLU A 92 15.26 6.68 18.17
CA GLU A 92 14.22 6.02 18.93
C GLU A 92 14.50 4.53 19.09
N LYS A 93 14.23 3.98 20.29
CA LYS A 93 14.63 2.61 20.65
C LYS A 93 13.86 1.53 19.89
N GLU A 94 12.58 1.78 19.62
CA GLU A 94 11.66 0.84 18.97
C GLU A 94 10.60 1.60 18.17
N THR A 95 10.15 1.03 17.05
CA THR A 95 9.11 1.67 16.23
C THR A 95 7.76 1.79 16.95
N TYR A 96 6.81 2.54 16.38
CA TYR A 96 5.45 2.66 16.90
C TYR A 96 4.84 1.28 17.17
N ALA A 97 4.34 1.09 18.38
CA ALA A 97 3.88 -0.21 18.86
C ALA A 97 2.64 -0.10 19.73
N LYS A 98 1.80 -1.14 19.68
CA LYS A 98 0.63 -1.29 20.54
C LYS A 98 0.61 -2.69 21.13
N LYS A 99 0.20 -2.78 22.39
CA LYS A 99 -0.03 -4.05 23.07
C LYS A 99 -1.51 -4.42 22.94
N TYR A 100 -1.76 -5.63 22.46
CA TYR A 100 -3.09 -6.22 22.45
C TYR A 100 -3.02 -7.66 22.93
N LYS A 101 -3.86 -8.01 23.91
CA LYS A 101 -3.76 -9.27 24.67
C LYS A 101 -2.32 -9.41 25.23
N ASN A 102 -1.65 -10.53 24.95
CA ASN A 102 -0.29 -10.82 25.43
C ASN A 102 0.80 -10.62 24.37
N LYS A 103 0.53 -9.86 23.29
CA LYS A 103 1.43 -9.64 22.16
C LYS A 103 1.63 -8.15 21.87
N ILE A 104 2.84 -7.80 21.44
CA ILE A 104 3.18 -6.46 20.96
C ILE A 104 3.13 -6.49 19.44
N TYR A 105 2.46 -5.49 18.87
CA TYR A 105 2.32 -5.27 17.44
C TYR A 105 3.07 -3.99 17.06
N TYR A 106 3.60 -3.95 15.84
CA TYR A 106 4.42 -2.84 15.36
C TYR A 106 3.90 -2.29 14.03
N GLY A 107 4.15 -1.01 13.77
CA GLY A 107 3.83 -0.35 12.50
C GLY A 107 2.35 -0.46 12.13
N TYR A 108 2.04 -0.96 10.94
CA TYR A 108 0.66 -1.09 10.46
C TYR A 108 -0.24 -1.94 11.38
N GLU A 109 0.25 -3.06 11.91
CA GLU A 109 -0.58 -3.84 12.84
C GLU A 109 -0.84 -3.11 14.17
N ALA A 110 0.09 -2.27 14.61
CA ALA A 110 -0.15 -1.40 15.76
C ALA A 110 -1.23 -0.37 15.47
N LEU A 111 -1.31 0.15 14.23
CA LEU A 111 -2.43 0.99 13.81
C LEU A 111 -3.76 0.23 13.92
N CYS A 112 -3.83 -0.98 13.36
CA CYS A 112 -5.05 -1.80 13.41
C CYS A 112 -5.49 -2.11 14.85
N VAL A 113 -4.54 -2.43 15.74
CA VAL A 113 -4.78 -2.60 17.17
C VAL A 113 -5.38 -1.33 17.79
N ALA A 114 -4.84 -0.15 17.49
CA ALA A 114 -5.33 1.10 18.05
C ALA A 114 -6.77 1.39 17.62
N ILE A 115 -7.12 1.13 16.35
CA ILE A 115 -8.50 1.27 15.86
C ILE A 115 -9.44 0.28 16.57
N ASN A 116 -9.05 -1.00 16.67
CA ASN A 116 -9.86 -2.01 17.34
C ASN A 116 -10.04 -1.72 18.83
N GLN A 117 -9.00 -1.23 19.52
CA GLN A 117 -9.12 -0.80 20.92
C GLN A 117 -10.02 0.43 21.10
N ALA A 118 -9.98 1.38 20.17
CA ALA A 118 -10.89 2.52 20.20
C ALA A 118 -12.35 2.05 20.10
N LEU A 119 -12.64 1.12 19.19
CA LEU A 119 -13.96 0.48 19.06
C LEU A 119 -14.38 -0.28 20.32
N ASP A 120 -13.49 -1.12 20.87
CA ASP A 120 -13.74 -1.87 22.12
C ASP A 120 -14.05 -0.93 23.30
N ASN A 121 -13.48 0.29 23.30
CA ASN A 121 -13.69 1.32 24.31
C ASN A 121 -14.91 2.23 24.02
N GLY A 122 -15.70 1.93 22.98
CA GLY A 122 -16.90 2.69 22.62
C GLY A 122 -16.62 4.03 21.94
N ILE A 123 -15.41 4.23 21.41
CA ILE A 123 -15.09 5.39 20.56
C ILE A 123 -15.62 5.11 19.15
N ASP A 124 -16.43 6.02 18.63
CA ASP A 124 -17.03 5.93 17.29
C ASP A 124 -16.03 6.31 16.18
N ILE A 125 -14.87 5.66 16.17
CA ILE A 125 -13.71 6.04 15.34
C ILE A 125 -13.93 5.77 13.84
N LEU A 126 -14.92 4.96 13.47
CA LEU A 126 -15.28 4.70 12.06
C LEU A 126 -16.22 5.76 11.48
N ASN A 127 -16.83 6.58 12.31
CA ASN A 127 -17.80 7.58 11.86
C ASN A 127 -17.09 8.83 11.34
N ALA A 128 -17.35 9.18 10.08
CA ALA A 128 -16.79 10.37 9.44
C ALA A 128 -17.12 11.67 10.18
N GLU A 129 -18.30 11.79 10.78
CA GLU A 129 -18.70 12.93 11.61
C GLU A 129 -17.87 13.04 12.91
N TYR A 130 -17.33 11.92 13.40
CA TYR A 130 -16.44 11.89 14.55
C TYR A 130 -15.02 12.28 14.15
N TYR A 131 -14.40 11.53 13.24
CA TYR A 131 -12.99 11.75 12.92
C TYR A 131 -12.74 13.02 12.08
N SER A 132 -13.75 13.60 11.45
CA SER A 132 -13.64 14.94 10.82
C SER A 132 -13.49 16.08 11.83
N ARG A 133 -13.78 15.83 13.11
CA ARG A 133 -13.74 16.82 14.21
C ARG A 133 -12.90 16.38 15.39
N ILE A 134 -12.24 15.22 15.29
CA ILE A 134 -11.35 14.72 16.35
C ILE A 134 -10.23 15.75 16.58
N THR A 135 -9.84 15.94 17.83
CA THR A 135 -8.73 16.83 18.20
C THR A 135 -7.40 16.08 18.17
N ILE A 136 -6.29 16.83 18.09
CA ILE A 136 -4.95 16.23 18.18
C ILE A 136 -4.73 15.46 19.49
N ASP A 137 -5.26 15.96 20.61
CA ASP A 137 -5.13 15.31 21.92
C ASP A 137 -5.88 13.97 21.98
N GLN A 138 -7.10 13.93 21.42
CA GLN A 138 -7.87 12.68 21.29
C GLN A 138 -7.16 11.69 20.35
N LEU A 139 -6.61 12.18 19.25
CA LEU A 139 -5.86 11.36 18.29
C LEU A 139 -4.58 10.79 18.93
N GLU A 140 -3.86 11.59 19.70
CA GLU A 140 -2.67 11.18 20.46
C GLU A 140 -3.02 10.11 21.50
N ASP A 141 -4.17 10.23 22.16
CA ASP A 141 -4.62 9.24 23.14
C ASP A 141 -4.97 7.88 22.49
N ILE A 142 -5.71 7.89 21.39
CA ILE A 142 -6.06 6.68 20.63
C ILE A 142 -4.81 5.96 20.14
N PHE A 143 -3.90 6.71 19.50
CA PHE A 143 -2.65 6.19 18.94
C PHE A 143 -1.48 6.24 19.92
N ARG A 144 -1.75 6.29 21.23
CA ARG A 144 -0.71 6.23 22.25
C ARG A 144 0.04 4.91 22.16
N SER A 145 1.36 5.01 22.00
CA SER A 145 2.28 3.87 21.90
C SER A 145 2.50 3.18 23.24
N THR A 146 3.04 1.97 23.24
CA THR A 146 3.49 1.29 24.47
C THR A 146 4.67 2.00 25.12
N GLU A 147 4.86 1.76 26.42
CA GLU A 147 6.05 2.24 27.13
C GLU A 147 7.33 1.74 26.44
N ASN A 148 8.30 2.63 26.24
CA ASN A 148 9.57 2.41 25.54
C ASN A 148 9.52 2.31 24.01
N SER A 149 8.36 2.55 23.39
CA SER A 149 8.21 2.61 21.93
C SER A 149 7.99 4.04 21.44
N SER A 150 8.32 4.29 20.17
CA SER A 150 8.17 5.60 19.54
C SER A 150 6.71 6.02 19.40
N LYS A 151 6.47 7.33 19.31
CA LYS A 151 5.14 7.84 18.94
C LYS A 151 4.81 7.46 17.50
N LEU A 152 3.52 7.40 17.17
CA LEU A 152 3.10 7.25 15.77
C LEU A 152 3.61 8.45 14.96
N PRO A 153 4.43 8.25 13.92
CA PRO A 153 4.92 9.37 13.13
C PRO A 153 3.78 10.08 12.38
N MET A 154 4.02 11.37 12.09
CA MET A 154 3.15 12.22 11.28
C MET A 154 1.72 12.36 11.83
N LEU A 155 1.57 12.47 13.16
CA LEU A 155 0.26 12.54 13.82
C LEU A 155 -0.55 13.77 13.38
N THR A 156 0.10 14.90 13.09
CA THR A 156 -0.58 16.12 12.62
C THR A 156 -1.10 15.93 11.20
N GLU A 157 -0.32 15.30 10.33
CA GLU A 157 -0.71 15.00 8.95
C GLU A 157 -1.85 13.98 8.92
N ARG A 158 -1.84 13.00 9.84
CA ARG A 158 -2.97 12.07 10.03
C ARG A 158 -4.24 12.79 10.43
N LEU A 159 -4.15 13.75 11.35
CA LEU A 159 -5.28 14.58 11.75
C LEU A 159 -5.87 15.32 10.55
N ASN A 160 -5.02 15.99 9.78
CA ASN A 160 -5.43 16.74 8.58
C ASN A 160 -6.10 15.82 7.55
N VAL A 161 -5.52 14.65 7.30
CA VAL A 161 -6.08 13.64 6.40
C VAL A 161 -7.45 13.15 6.89
N LEU A 162 -7.64 12.91 8.19
CA LEU A 162 -8.94 12.53 8.74
C LEU A 162 -9.99 13.64 8.59
N HIS A 163 -9.60 14.89 8.83
CA HIS A 163 -10.48 16.05 8.67
C HIS A 163 -10.94 16.22 7.23
N ASP A 164 -10.00 16.18 6.28
CA ASP A 164 -10.29 16.33 4.86
C ASP A 164 -11.15 15.18 4.33
N THR A 165 -10.70 13.94 4.55
CA THR A 165 -11.39 12.74 4.08
C THR A 165 -12.78 12.59 4.72
N GLY A 166 -12.91 12.87 6.02
CA GLY A 166 -14.20 12.81 6.71
C GLY A 166 -15.19 13.83 6.17
N SER A 167 -14.72 15.06 5.91
CA SER A 167 -15.54 16.12 5.30
C SER A 167 -16.05 15.73 3.91
N ILE A 168 -15.19 15.09 3.10
CA ILE A 168 -15.57 14.57 1.77
C ILE A 168 -16.64 13.46 1.91
N LEU A 169 -16.42 12.48 2.78
CA LEU A 169 -17.40 11.40 3.00
C LEU A 169 -18.76 11.93 3.45
N ILE A 170 -18.80 12.86 4.40
CA ILE A 170 -20.06 13.44 4.89
C ILE A 170 -20.80 14.13 3.74
N LYS A 171 -20.09 14.97 2.97
CA LYS A 171 -20.69 15.81 1.93
C LYS A 171 -21.15 15.02 0.72
N GLU A 172 -20.36 14.05 0.26
CA GLU A 172 -20.55 13.40 -1.05
C GLU A 172 -21.05 11.96 -0.93
N TYR A 173 -20.81 11.30 0.21
CA TYR A 173 -21.09 9.87 0.40
C TYR A 173 -21.94 9.58 1.64
N GLY A 174 -22.53 10.62 2.25
CA GLY A 174 -23.37 10.50 3.45
C GLY A 174 -22.68 9.81 4.63
N GLY A 175 -21.36 10.01 4.75
CA GLY A 175 -20.53 9.53 5.84
C GLY A 175 -19.91 8.13 5.67
N HIS A 176 -20.20 7.41 4.57
CA HIS A 176 -19.79 6.01 4.41
C HIS A 176 -19.09 5.76 3.08
N PHE A 177 -17.95 5.07 3.12
CA PHE A 177 -17.16 4.82 1.90
C PHE A 177 -17.82 3.82 0.95
N ALA A 178 -18.71 2.94 1.45
CA ALA A 178 -19.44 1.99 0.62
C ALA A 178 -20.17 2.64 -0.57
N ARG A 179 -20.68 3.87 -0.42
CA ARG A 179 -21.32 4.62 -1.51
C ARG A 179 -20.35 5.09 -2.59
N CYS A 180 -19.07 5.26 -2.26
CA CYS A 180 -18.02 5.53 -3.23
C CYS A 180 -17.74 4.29 -4.07
N ILE A 181 -17.74 3.10 -3.46
CA ILE A 181 -17.55 1.82 -4.16
C ILE A 181 -18.66 1.61 -5.20
N GLU A 182 -19.91 1.88 -4.83
CA GLU A 182 -21.05 1.75 -5.75
C GLU A 182 -20.91 2.59 -7.03
N GLN A 183 -20.20 3.72 -6.97
CA GLN A 183 -19.98 4.60 -8.12
C GLN A 183 -18.92 4.08 -9.11
N SER A 184 -18.04 3.15 -8.72
CA SER A 184 -17.05 2.57 -9.63
C SER A 184 -17.63 1.52 -10.58
N GLY A 185 -18.92 1.18 -10.45
CA GLY A 185 -19.55 0.15 -11.28
C GLY A 185 -18.98 -1.25 -11.08
N GLY A 186 -18.21 -1.48 -10.00
CA GLY A 186 -17.54 -2.74 -9.73
C GLY A 186 -16.18 -2.91 -10.40
N SER A 187 -15.62 -1.90 -11.07
CA SER A 187 -14.23 -1.94 -11.57
C SER A 187 -13.24 -1.56 -10.46
N ALA A 188 -12.14 -2.32 -10.34
CA ALA A 188 -11.04 -2.01 -9.42
C ALA A 188 -10.24 -0.80 -9.91
N VAL A 189 -9.98 -0.72 -11.22
CA VAL A 189 -9.27 0.41 -11.84
C VAL A 189 -10.07 1.70 -11.69
N ASP A 190 -11.35 1.70 -12.05
CA ASP A 190 -12.20 2.90 -11.92
C ASP A 190 -12.35 3.32 -10.46
N LEU A 191 -12.36 2.37 -9.52
CA LEU A 191 -12.39 2.68 -8.09
C LEU A 191 -11.11 3.39 -7.63
N VAL A 192 -9.93 2.95 -8.10
CA VAL A 192 -8.66 3.65 -7.83
C VAL A 192 -8.69 5.08 -8.38
N GLU A 193 -9.14 5.26 -9.63
CA GLU A 193 -9.25 6.59 -10.25
C GLU A 193 -10.20 7.50 -9.48
N LEU A 194 -11.38 6.99 -9.09
CA LEU A 194 -12.36 7.72 -8.29
C LEU A 194 -11.78 8.10 -6.91
N ILE A 195 -11.06 7.19 -6.24
CA ILE A 195 -10.42 7.48 -4.96
C ILE A 195 -9.42 8.64 -5.11
N VAL A 196 -8.56 8.61 -6.14
CA VAL A 196 -7.53 9.62 -6.38
C VAL A 196 -8.13 10.98 -6.78
N GLU A 197 -9.23 10.97 -7.53
CA GLU A 197 -9.98 12.17 -7.89
C GLU A 197 -10.55 12.84 -6.63
N LYS A 198 -11.23 12.05 -5.78
CA LYS A 198 -12.07 12.55 -4.69
C LYS A 198 -11.32 12.82 -3.41
N PHE A 199 -10.27 12.04 -3.11
CA PHE A 199 -9.54 12.12 -1.85
C PHE A 199 -8.08 12.54 -2.11
N PRO A 200 -7.73 13.85 -1.96
CA PRO A 200 -6.42 14.36 -2.32
C PRO A 200 -5.24 13.67 -1.64
N SER A 201 -5.44 13.15 -0.43
CA SER A 201 -4.40 12.41 0.30
C SER A 201 -3.96 11.14 -0.42
N TYR A 202 -4.79 10.58 -1.31
CA TYR A 202 -4.47 9.39 -2.11
C TYR A 202 -3.75 9.70 -3.44
N ARG A 203 -3.62 10.97 -3.83
CA ARG A 203 -3.01 11.41 -5.10
C ARG A 203 -1.47 11.38 -5.04
N ASP A 204 -0.95 10.17 -4.94
CA ASP A 204 0.47 9.82 -4.93
C ASP A 204 1.08 9.96 -6.34
N GLU A 205 1.42 11.22 -6.66
CA GLU A 205 1.99 11.67 -7.93
C GLU A 205 3.30 12.43 -7.72
N SER A 206 4.19 12.37 -8.71
CA SER A 206 5.44 13.12 -8.76
C SER A 206 5.75 13.59 -10.20
N VAL A 207 6.84 14.33 -10.38
CA VAL A 207 7.38 14.68 -11.70
C VAL A 207 8.75 14.04 -11.84
N TYR A 208 8.90 13.17 -12.85
CA TYR A 208 10.17 12.52 -13.18
C TYR A 208 10.56 12.86 -14.61
N ASP A 209 11.75 13.45 -14.80
CA ASP A 209 12.27 13.88 -16.11
C ASP A 209 11.26 14.71 -16.94
N GLY A 210 10.51 15.59 -16.25
CA GLY A 210 9.49 16.47 -16.85
C GLY A 210 8.09 15.87 -16.98
N GLN A 211 7.93 14.54 -16.87
CA GLN A 211 6.65 13.84 -17.00
C GLN A 211 5.98 13.67 -15.63
N ARG A 212 4.67 13.90 -15.56
CA ARG A 212 3.86 13.55 -14.39
C ARG A 212 3.67 12.04 -14.30
N VAL A 213 4.07 11.46 -13.19
CA VAL A 213 4.03 10.02 -12.90
C VAL A 213 3.23 9.76 -11.63
N SER A 214 2.67 8.56 -11.51
CA SER A 214 1.87 8.14 -10.35
C SER A 214 2.29 6.77 -9.82
N PHE A 215 1.95 6.54 -8.55
CA PHE A 215 2.11 5.24 -7.90
C PHE A 215 0.84 4.79 -7.17
N TYR A 216 -0.01 5.72 -6.71
CA TYR A 216 -1.33 5.46 -6.08
C TYR A 216 -1.34 4.35 -5.04
N LYS A 217 -0.24 4.18 -4.29
CA LYS A 217 0.00 3.01 -3.44
C LYS A 217 -1.15 2.73 -2.48
N ARG A 218 -1.60 3.75 -1.74
CA ARG A 218 -2.68 3.58 -0.75
C ARG A 218 -4.05 3.35 -1.37
N ALA A 219 -4.30 3.91 -2.57
CA ALA A 219 -5.57 3.71 -3.26
C ALA A 219 -5.66 2.26 -3.75
N GLN A 220 -4.57 1.75 -4.31
CA GLN A 220 -4.47 0.35 -4.74
C GLN A 220 -4.57 -0.63 -3.56
N ILE A 221 -3.95 -0.30 -2.40
CA ILE A 221 -4.14 -1.06 -1.14
C ILE A 221 -5.61 -1.08 -0.75
N LEU A 222 -6.27 0.07 -0.65
CA LEU A 222 -7.68 0.15 -0.24
C LEU A 222 -8.58 -0.75 -1.10
N VAL A 223 -8.41 -0.71 -2.42
CA VAL A 223 -9.18 -1.55 -3.36
C VAL A 223 -8.86 -3.04 -3.17
N SER A 224 -7.58 -3.39 -3.05
CA SER A 224 -7.15 -4.77 -2.79
C SER A 224 -7.65 -5.31 -1.46
N ASP A 225 -7.64 -4.50 -0.42
CA ASP A 225 -8.07 -4.83 0.93
C ASP A 225 -9.58 -5.11 0.97
N ILE A 226 -10.37 -4.31 0.25
CA ILE A 226 -11.82 -4.54 0.08
C ILE A 226 -12.07 -5.85 -0.68
N TRP A 227 -11.40 -6.05 -1.83
CA TRP A 227 -11.52 -7.26 -2.63
C TRP A 227 -11.13 -8.51 -1.83
N GLY A 228 -10.01 -8.46 -1.11
CA GLY A 228 -9.53 -9.52 -0.24
C GLY A 228 -10.50 -9.81 0.90
N CYS A 229 -10.94 -8.78 1.63
CA CYS A 229 -11.79 -8.93 2.81
C CYS A 229 -13.15 -9.59 2.51
N PHE A 230 -13.71 -9.32 1.34
CA PHE A 230 -15.01 -9.84 0.93
C PHE A 230 -14.90 -11.06 0.01
N ASN A 231 -13.69 -11.58 -0.22
CA ASN A 231 -13.42 -12.70 -1.11
C ASN A 231 -14.04 -12.51 -2.52
N GLY A 232 -14.00 -11.29 -3.05
CA GLY A 232 -14.57 -11.00 -4.37
C GLY A 232 -16.12 -10.99 -4.43
N HIS A 233 -16.82 -10.93 -3.31
CA HIS A 233 -18.29 -10.92 -3.26
C HIS A 233 -18.86 -9.61 -2.66
N GLY A 234 -20.15 -9.35 -2.89
CA GLY A 234 -20.84 -8.19 -2.30
C GLY A 234 -20.14 -6.86 -2.62
N LEU A 235 -19.84 -6.07 -1.59
CA LEU A 235 -19.13 -4.78 -1.73
C LEU A 235 -17.67 -4.93 -2.19
N GLY A 236 -17.06 -6.11 -2.09
CA GLY A 236 -15.74 -6.38 -2.66
C GLY A 236 -15.77 -7.16 -3.96
N HIS A 237 -16.94 -7.27 -4.61
CA HIS A 237 -17.02 -7.77 -5.98
C HIS A 237 -16.44 -6.74 -6.94
N LEU A 238 -15.13 -6.81 -7.12
CA LEU A 238 -14.33 -5.93 -7.97
C LEU A 238 -13.75 -6.74 -9.14
N THR A 239 -14.03 -6.29 -10.36
CA THR A 239 -13.45 -6.83 -11.59
C THR A 239 -12.08 -6.21 -11.84
N ASP A 240 -11.38 -6.67 -12.89
CA ASP A 240 -10.13 -6.07 -13.41
C ASP A 240 -9.01 -5.82 -12.39
N MET A 241 -8.94 -6.62 -11.32
CA MET A 241 -7.86 -6.59 -10.32
C MET A 241 -6.45 -6.73 -10.93
N ASP A 242 -6.32 -7.34 -12.12
CA ASP A 242 -5.07 -7.42 -12.88
C ASP A 242 -4.57 -6.06 -13.39
N GLY A 243 -5.43 -5.04 -13.40
CA GLY A 243 -5.07 -3.65 -13.69
C GLY A 243 -4.35 -2.96 -12.54
N LEU A 244 -4.41 -3.51 -11.32
CA LEU A 244 -3.63 -3.02 -10.19
C LEU A 244 -2.18 -3.49 -10.27
N THR A 245 -1.31 -2.73 -9.63
CA THR A 245 0.12 -3.02 -9.48
C THR A 245 0.45 -3.41 -8.04
N MET A 246 1.71 -3.79 -7.79
CA MET A 246 2.21 -3.95 -6.43
C MET A 246 2.24 -2.61 -5.69
N PHE A 247 2.22 -2.66 -4.37
CA PHE A 247 2.09 -1.48 -3.53
C PHE A 247 3.49 -0.95 -3.21
N ALA A 248 3.99 -0.07 -4.07
CA ALA A 248 5.36 0.44 -4.03
C ALA A 248 5.64 1.31 -2.78
N ASP A 249 5.86 0.65 -1.64
CA ASP A 249 6.30 1.21 -0.38
C ASP A 249 7.83 1.06 -0.23
N TYR A 250 8.35 0.98 0.99
CA TYR A 250 9.78 0.73 1.26
C TYR A 250 10.11 -0.72 1.66
N ARG A 251 9.11 -1.56 2.00
CA ARG A 251 9.31 -2.94 2.48
C ARG A 251 9.35 -3.95 1.36
N VAL A 252 8.47 -3.86 0.37
CA VAL A 252 8.52 -4.80 -0.77
C VAL A 252 9.77 -4.59 -1.63
N PRO A 253 10.22 -3.35 -1.93
CA PRO A 253 11.52 -3.14 -2.59
C PRO A 253 12.70 -3.67 -1.76
N GLN A 254 12.62 -3.63 -0.43
CA GLN A 254 13.62 -4.24 0.46
C GLN A 254 13.74 -5.75 0.22
N VAL A 255 12.61 -6.45 0.11
CA VAL A 255 12.57 -7.89 -0.23
C VAL A 255 13.14 -8.12 -1.61
N LEU A 256 12.67 -7.39 -2.62
CA LEU A 256 13.13 -7.57 -4.00
C LEU A 256 14.64 -7.31 -4.15
N SER A 257 15.19 -6.32 -3.43
CA SER A 257 16.63 -6.08 -3.40
C SER A 257 17.39 -7.21 -2.71
N HIS A 258 16.88 -7.71 -1.57
CA HIS A 258 17.48 -8.84 -0.86
C HIS A 258 17.53 -10.12 -1.71
N GLU A 259 16.45 -10.41 -2.43
CA GLU A 259 16.36 -11.55 -3.36
C GLU A 259 17.19 -11.33 -4.65
N GLY A 260 17.87 -10.19 -4.75
CA GLY A 260 18.74 -9.83 -5.88
C GLY A 260 17.99 -9.46 -7.15
N VAL A 261 16.68 -9.18 -7.07
CA VAL A 261 15.84 -8.74 -8.20
C VAL A 261 16.09 -7.26 -8.49
N LEU A 262 16.09 -6.40 -7.47
CA LEU A 262 16.46 -4.99 -7.63
C LEU A 262 17.95 -4.81 -7.35
N VAL A 263 18.66 -4.27 -8.34
CA VAL A 263 20.10 -4.00 -8.26
C VAL A 263 20.32 -2.49 -8.26
N TYR A 264 20.92 -2.00 -7.18
CA TYR A 264 21.24 -0.58 -7.00
C TYR A 264 22.68 -0.29 -7.41
N SER A 265 22.89 0.87 -8.03
CA SER A 265 24.22 1.44 -8.25
C SER A 265 24.98 1.62 -6.92
N PRO A 266 26.33 1.66 -6.93
CA PRO A 266 27.12 1.91 -5.72
C PRO A 266 26.73 3.20 -4.99
N GLN A 267 26.37 4.24 -5.74
CA GLN A 267 25.99 5.55 -5.23
C GLN A 267 24.69 5.46 -4.42
N LEU A 268 23.63 4.91 -5.02
CA LEU A 268 22.35 4.72 -4.35
C LEU A 268 22.48 3.76 -3.18
N LYS A 269 23.19 2.64 -3.35
CA LYS A 269 23.43 1.70 -2.26
C LYS A 269 24.08 2.37 -1.04
N ALA A 270 25.10 3.20 -1.27
CA ALA A 270 25.75 3.95 -0.19
C ALA A 270 24.80 4.98 0.47
N ARG A 271 23.89 5.61 -0.30
CA ARG A 271 22.84 6.51 0.23
C ARG A 271 21.90 5.75 1.18
N LEU A 272 21.43 4.58 0.76
CA LEU A 272 20.57 3.71 1.56
C LEU A 272 21.27 3.15 2.81
N GLU A 273 22.54 2.75 2.71
CA GLU A 273 23.35 2.24 3.83
C GLU A 273 23.64 3.33 4.88
N ARG A 274 23.82 4.59 4.45
CA ARG A 274 23.89 5.75 5.36
C ARG A 274 22.54 6.09 5.99
N LYS A 275 21.47 5.40 5.57
CA LYS A 275 20.09 5.65 6.02
C LYS A 275 19.65 7.10 5.81
N GLU A 276 20.18 7.71 4.75
CA GLU A 276 19.88 9.07 4.37
C GLU A 276 18.39 9.19 4.03
N GLU A 277 17.75 10.25 4.51
CA GLU A 277 16.37 10.53 4.12
C GLU A 277 16.33 10.96 2.65
N ILE A 278 15.52 10.26 1.86
CA ILE A 278 15.30 10.54 0.45
C ILE A 278 13.98 11.32 0.34
N PRO A 279 14.00 12.57 -0.15
CA PRO A 279 12.79 13.36 -0.30
C PRO A 279 11.74 12.67 -1.16
N PHE A 280 10.46 12.93 -0.87
CA PHE A 280 9.37 12.49 -1.74
C PHE A 280 9.52 13.12 -3.13
N GLY A 281 9.45 12.30 -4.18
CA GLY A 281 9.63 12.74 -5.56
C GLY A 281 11.09 12.89 -6.00
N ASP A 282 12.05 12.54 -5.15
CA ASP A 282 13.46 12.39 -5.55
C ASP A 282 13.59 11.30 -6.62
N ALA A 283 14.49 11.48 -7.58
CA ALA A 283 14.69 10.54 -8.67
C ALA A 283 15.02 9.12 -8.18
N ASP A 284 15.84 8.98 -7.12
CA ASP A 284 16.18 7.67 -6.56
C ASP A 284 14.95 6.99 -5.93
N GLU A 285 14.07 7.75 -5.28
CA GLU A 285 12.81 7.24 -4.71
C GLU A 285 11.88 6.76 -5.82
N CYS A 286 11.65 7.60 -6.82
CA CYS A 286 10.83 7.27 -7.99
C CYS A 286 11.37 6.04 -8.74
N GLU A 287 12.68 5.93 -8.95
CA GLU A 287 13.32 4.77 -9.60
C GLU A 287 13.12 3.49 -8.78
N ILE A 288 13.29 3.51 -7.45
CA ILE A 288 13.09 2.31 -6.61
C ILE A 288 11.64 1.84 -6.69
N ARG A 289 10.67 2.76 -6.60
CA ARG A 289 9.25 2.44 -6.64
C ARG A 289 8.83 1.93 -8.02
N ALA A 290 9.27 2.59 -9.08
CA ALA A 290 9.05 2.17 -10.47
C ALA A 290 9.63 0.78 -10.75
N ALA A 291 10.88 0.54 -10.33
CA ALA A 291 11.52 -0.76 -10.52
C ALA A 291 10.77 -1.87 -9.80
N SER A 292 10.20 -1.58 -8.62
CA SER A 292 9.42 -2.54 -7.85
C SER A 292 8.11 -2.90 -8.55
N ILE A 293 7.39 -1.90 -9.07
CA ILE A 293 6.17 -2.11 -9.88
C ILE A 293 6.48 -2.96 -11.11
N LEU A 294 7.50 -2.57 -11.88
CA LEU A 294 7.84 -3.29 -13.10
C LEU A 294 8.35 -4.71 -12.80
N ALA A 295 9.15 -4.90 -11.75
CA ALA A 295 9.65 -6.20 -11.36
C ALA A 295 8.49 -7.15 -10.99
N VAL A 296 7.54 -6.70 -10.15
CA VAL A 296 6.39 -7.55 -9.78
C VAL A 296 5.48 -7.81 -10.98
N HIS A 297 5.25 -6.83 -11.84
CA HIS A 297 4.49 -7.06 -13.09
C HIS A 297 5.13 -8.18 -13.94
N LEU A 298 6.46 -8.15 -14.11
CA LEU A 298 7.19 -9.20 -14.83
C LEU A 298 7.16 -10.55 -14.11
N ILE A 299 7.25 -10.56 -12.77
CA ILE A 299 7.12 -11.77 -11.94
C ILE A 299 5.76 -12.42 -12.14
N VAL A 300 4.68 -11.64 -12.10
CA VAL A 300 3.31 -12.14 -12.30
C VAL A 300 3.17 -12.80 -13.68
N ASN A 301 3.62 -12.11 -14.74
CA ASN A 301 3.56 -12.65 -16.09
C ASN A 301 4.29 -13.99 -16.19
N GLN A 302 5.52 -14.07 -15.67
CA GLN A 302 6.33 -15.28 -15.75
C GLN A 302 5.84 -16.41 -14.82
N ALA A 303 5.32 -16.07 -13.65
CA ALA A 303 4.77 -17.06 -12.72
C ALA A 303 3.49 -17.68 -13.30
N ASN A 304 2.63 -16.88 -13.93
CA ASN A 304 1.43 -17.36 -14.60
C ASN A 304 1.71 -18.28 -15.81
N GLU A 305 2.82 -18.12 -16.52
CA GLU A 305 3.24 -19.08 -17.57
C GLU A 305 3.49 -20.50 -17.03
N LYS A 306 3.75 -20.64 -15.73
CA LYS A 306 4.05 -21.92 -15.07
C LYS A 306 2.85 -22.57 -14.40
N ILE A 307 1.75 -21.82 -14.22
CA ILE A 307 0.55 -22.30 -13.54
C ILE A 307 -0.36 -22.99 -14.59
N PRO A 308 -0.67 -24.30 -14.46
CA PRO A 308 -1.47 -25.01 -15.45
C PRO A 308 -2.89 -24.46 -15.59
N LEU A 309 -3.37 -24.34 -16.83
CA LEU A 309 -4.73 -23.88 -17.17
C LEU A 309 -5.84 -24.81 -16.61
N GLU A 310 -5.54 -26.05 -16.22
CA GLU A 310 -6.56 -27.00 -15.72
C GLU A 310 -6.87 -26.84 -14.22
N LYS A 311 -6.05 -26.06 -13.48
CA LYS A 311 -6.42 -25.54 -12.15
C LYS A 311 -7.37 -24.33 -12.25
N ASP A 312 -7.81 -23.99 -13.46
CA ASP A 312 -8.85 -23.01 -13.77
C ASP A 312 -10.25 -23.64 -13.63
N THR A 313 -10.57 -24.09 -12.42
CA THR A 313 -11.84 -24.76 -12.14
C THR A 313 -12.97 -23.75 -11.97
N GLY A 314 -13.53 -23.26 -13.07
CA GLY A 314 -14.95 -22.84 -13.21
C GLY A 314 -15.50 -21.70 -12.35
N ASP A 315 -14.75 -21.22 -11.35
CA ASP A 315 -15.08 -20.14 -10.41
C ASP A 315 -14.01 -19.01 -10.48
N GLY A 316 -13.29 -18.93 -11.60
CA GLY A 316 -12.15 -18.02 -11.80
C GLY A 316 -10.87 -18.61 -11.22
N GLY A 317 -10.22 -19.52 -11.96
CA GLY A 317 -8.91 -20.07 -11.59
C GLY A 317 -7.99 -19.00 -11.08
N GLN A 318 -7.39 -19.23 -9.91
CA GLN A 318 -6.48 -18.25 -9.33
C GLN A 318 -5.26 -18.11 -10.24
N ARG A 319 -5.31 -17.11 -11.12
CA ARG A 319 -4.11 -16.51 -11.69
C ARG A 319 -3.52 -15.59 -10.65
N LEU A 320 -2.19 -15.51 -10.61
CA LEU A 320 -1.53 -14.48 -9.84
C LEU A 320 -1.84 -13.12 -10.45
N ASN A 321 -2.08 -12.15 -9.59
CA ASN A 321 -2.07 -10.74 -9.92
C ASN A 321 -1.06 -10.02 -9.02
N ALA A 322 -0.76 -8.76 -9.33
CA ALA A 322 0.24 -8.01 -8.58
C ALA A 322 -0.10 -7.83 -7.09
N PRO A 323 -1.37 -7.57 -6.70
CA PRO A 323 -1.77 -7.57 -5.29
C PRO A 323 -1.45 -8.86 -4.52
N LEU A 324 -1.73 -10.03 -5.09
CA LEU A 324 -1.43 -11.32 -4.46
C LEU A 324 0.08 -11.53 -4.27
N VAL A 325 0.89 -11.15 -5.26
CA VAL A 325 2.35 -11.22 -5.16
C VAL A 325 2.88 -10.24 -4.12
N ASP A 326 2.33 -9.04 -4.03
CA ASP A 326 2.68 -8.05 -3.01
C ASP A 326 2.45 -8.60 -1.60
N VAL A 327 1.25 -9.12 -1.34
CA VAL A 327 0.88 -9.75 -0.05
C VAL A 327 1.84 -10.88 0.29
N TYR A 328 2.17 -11.74 -0.67
CA TYR A 328 3.14 -12.81 -0.47
C TYR A 328 4.51 -12.27 -0.03
N LEU A 329 5.06 -11.30 -0.76
CA LEU A 329 6.38 -10.71 -0.47
C LEU A 329 6.38 -9.99 0.89
N TRP A 330 5.33 -9.25 1.20
CA TRP A 330 5.17 -8.57 2.47
C TRP A 330 5.08 -9.55 3.65
N ARG A 331 4.30 -10.64 3.52
CA ARG A 331 4.22 -11.69 4.55
C ARG A 331 5.55 -12.40 4.75
N LYS A 332 6.24 -12.75 3.66
CA LYS A 332 7.57 -13.35 3.70
C LYS A 332 8.55 -12.48 4.48
N ARG A 333 8.56 -11.17 4.22
CA ARG A 333 9.37 -10.19 4.96
C ARG A 333 9.11 -10.24 6.46
N ARG A 334 7.85 -10.36 6.86
CA ARG A 334 7.45 -10.37 8.27
C ARG A 334 7.82 -11.67 8.98
N GLN A 335 7.60 -12.81 8.34
CA GLN A 335 7.94 -14.13 8.88
C GLN A 335 9.45 -14.31 9.04
N GLN A 336 10.25 -13.64 8.19
CA GLN A 336 11.70 -13.70 8.17
C GLN A 336 12.35 -12.35 8.47
N SER A 337 11.79 -11.56 9.39
CA SER A 337 12.21 -10.18 9.67
C SER A 337 13.72 -10.03 9.92
N GLN A 338 14.32 -10.96 10.67
CA GLN A 338 15.76 -10.99 10.98
C GLN A 338 16.66 -11.08 9.73
N VAL A 339 16.17 -11.68 8.65
CA VAL A 339 16.89 -11.82 7.38
C VAL A 339 16.83 -10.52 6.60
N TYR A 340 15.63 -9.94 6.47
CA TYR A 340 15.41 -8.77 5.63
C TYR A 340 15.83 -7.46 6.29
N GLU A 341 15.87 -7.37 7.62
CA GLU A 341 16.32 -6.18 8.37
C GLU A 341 17.76 -5.74 8.06
N GLN A 342 18.60 -6.66 7.58
CA GLN A 342 19.97 -6.36 7.18
C GLN A 342 20.06 -5.65 5.83
N THR A 343 18.98 -5.65 5.04
CA THR A 343 18.93 -5.01 3.73
C THR A 343 18.43 -3.58 3.91
N PRO A 344 19.19 -2.56 3.48
CA PRO A 344 18.75 -1.18 3.62
C PRO A 344 17.55 -0.90 2.70
N PHE A 345 16.73 0.08 3.07
CA PHE A 345 15.56 0.52 2.32
C PHE A 345 15.54 2.04 2.25
N HIS A 346 14.86 2.60 1.25
CA HIS A 346 14.74 4.06 1.13
C HIS A 346 13.87 4.62 2.25
N ARG A 347 14.35 5.69 2.90
CA ARG A 347 13.62 6.37 3.96
C ARG A 347 13.04 7.65 3.40
N THR A 348 11.76 7.61 3.07
CA THR A 348 11.02 8.79 2.62
C THR A 348 9.90 9.04 3.61
N ARG A 349 9.83 10.27 4.12
CA ARG A 349 8.77 10.69 5.03
C ARG A 349 7.67 11.34 4.20
N SER A 350 6.52 10.68 4.10
CA SER A 350 5.41 11.12 3.25
C SER A 350 4.07 10.57 3.72
N ILE A 351 2.98 11.27 3.38
CA ILE A 351 1.63 10.77 3.58
C ILE A 351 1.25 9.65 2.60
N PHE A 352 2.03 9.46 1.52
CA PHE A 352 1.61 8.62 0.41
C PHE A 352 1.91 7.12 0.57
N TYR A 353 2.88 6.70 1.40
CA TYR A 353 3.18 5.27 1.58
C TYR A 353 3.86 4.87 2.90
#